data_AF-A0A6M5UI34-F1
#
_entry.id   AF-A0A6M5UI34-F1
#
_cell.length_a   1.000
_cell.length_b   1.000
_cell.length_c   1.000
_cell.angle_alpha   90.00
_cell.angle_beta   90.00
_cell.angle_gamma   90.00
#
_symmetry.space_group_name_H-M   'P 1'
#
loop_
_entity.id
_entity.type
_entity.pdbx_description
1 polymer ?
#
loop_
_entity_poly.entity_id
_entity_poly.type
_entity_poly.pdbx_seq_one_letter_code
_entity_poly.pdbx_strand_id
1 'polypeptide(L)'
;MTRTTAPEAPGRLGEAIPAADLLAYLAALETWLDERRTELDRLDAAAQAAATPDVYTADLVLALSLWQAIRTRADEIRPVWDSGRADAVAREKISQLVWGRLDSGSGAALVSLVEAVKLCDALVVQLRTRLSFDPHTADQVARLRGVRAELVRCEDLAGSDADARGRVETLRGRLDHLVAQAARGADVSGPLAELETEVARAERDLIVASAQRRELRRDRARTEEQRAALEAREPALRELVARCRREIAHPPRLAVPDVSRLGPVPDSRFELDAYAARLATVARAVETVEDAYTRPLRARAELRYSLERLAAKAESNGRSASPTVRSGHAEARDAVEAVPCDVTLARFLVEQYQFLTRDLPTPEGASS
;
A
#
# COMPACT_ATOMS: atom_id res chain seq x y z
N MET A 1 -12.84 23.57 -33.64
CA MET A 1 -13.18 24.87 -34.26
C MET A 1 -11.96 25.30 -35.06
N THR A 2 -12.11 25.47 -36.37
CA THR A 2 -11.08 25.99 -37.27
C THR A 2 -10.76 27.43 -36.88
N ARG A 3 -9.49 27.74 -36.63
CA ARG A 3 -9.05 29.08 -36.22
C ARG A 3 -9.07 30.02 -37.42
N THR A 4 -9.68 31.19 -37.28
CA THR A 4 -9.58 32.27 -38.26
C THR A 4 -8.23 32.96 -38.09
N THR A 5 -7.35 32.77 -39.06
CA THR A 5 -6.05 33.45 -39.12
C THR A 5 -6.21 34.86 -39.68
N ALA A 6 -5.18 35.69 -39.50
CA ALA A 6 -5.08 37.00 -40.15
C ALA A 6 -5.47 36.93 -41.65
N PRO A 7 -6.46 37.72 -42.12
CA PRO A 7 -6.85 37.72 -43.54
C PRO A 7 -5.72 38.23 -44.44
N GLU A 8 -5.58 37.63 -45.62
CA GLU A 8 -4.62 38.07 -46.63
C GLU A 8 -5.11 39.33 -47.34
N ALA A 9 -4.33 40.40 -47.27
CA ALA A 9 -4.68 41.67 -47.90
C ALA A 9 -4.52 41.62 -49.43
N PRO A 10 -5.52 42.08 -50.20
CA PRO A 10 -5.46 42.07 -51.66
C PRO A 10 -4.72 43.29 -52.22
N GLY A 11 -4.17 43.13 -53.42
CA GLY A 11 -3.53 44.20 -54.21
C GLY A 11 -2.29 44.83 -53.57
N ARG A 12 -1.99 46.08 -53.96
CA ARG A 12 -0.83 46.86 -53.51
C ARG A 12 -1.19 48.33 -53.31
N LEU A 13 -0.38 49.06 -52.56
CA LEU A 13 -0.55 50.48 -52.27
C LEU A 13 -0.74 51.31 -53.55
N GLY A 14 -1.83 52.08 -53.63
CA GLY A 14 -2.11 52.98 -54.76
C GLY A 14 -2.71 52.29 -56.00
N GLU A 15 -3.09 51.02 -55.89
CA GLU A 15 -3.80 50.30 -56.96
C GLU A 15 -5.31 50.19 -56.65
N ALA A 16 -6.14 50.32 -57.69
CA ALA A 16 -7.58 50.09 -57.58
C ALA A 16 -7.92 48.59 -57.51
N ILE A 17 -7.83 48.02 -56.31
CA ILE A 17 -8.09 46.60 -55.99
C ILE A 17 -9.43 46.12 -56.57
N PRO A 18 -9.51 45.00 -57.29
CA PRO A 18 -10.77 44.46 -57.81
C PRO A 18 -11.87 44.37 -56.74
N ALA A 19 -13.09 44.76 -57.09
CA ALA A 19 -14.21 44.85 -56.14
C ALA A 19 -14.52 43.51 -55.45
N ALA A 20 -14.39 42.39 -56.17
CA ALA A 20 -14.60 41.05 -55.60
C ALA A 20 -13.57 40.69 -54.53
N ASP A 21 -12.28 40.99 -54.78
CA ASP A 21 -11.19 40.72 -53.84
C ASP A 21 -11.31 41.60 -52.60
N LEU A 22 -11.70 42.86 -52.78
CA LEU A 22 -11.91 43.79 -51.68
C LEU A 22 -13.11 43.40 -50.82
N LEU A 23 -14.21 42.94 -51.43
CA LEU A 23 -15.37 42.40 -50.70
C LEU A 23 -14.98 41.20 -49.84
N ALA A 24 -14.22 40.25 -50.42
CA ALA A 24 -13.78 39.05 -49.71
C ALA A 24 -12.87 39.41 -48.51
N TYR A 25 -11.91 40.31 -48.72
CA TYR A 25 -11.02 40.77 -47.66
C TYR A 25 -11.76 41.48 -46.52
N LEU A 26 -12.67 42.41 -46.83
CA LEU A 26 -13.41 43.15 -45.81
C LEU A 26 -14.35 42.25 -45.01
N ALA A 27 -15.00 41.27 -45.65
CA ALA A 27 -15.81 40.28 -44.95
C ALA A 27 -14.97 39.40 -44.01
N ALA A 28 -13.78 38.97 -44.47
CA ALA A 28 -12.85 38.20 -43.65
C ALA A 28 -12.29 39.03 -42.48
N LEU A 29 -12.03 40.33 -42.70
CA LEU A 29 -11.53 41.25 -41.68
C LEU A 29 -12.57 41.50 -40.57
N GLU A 30 -13.83 41.73 -40.91
CA GLU A 30 -14.91 41.88 -39.90
C GLU A 30 -15.06 40.60 -39.08
N THR A 31 -15.10 39.42 -39.74
CA THR A 31 -15.17 38.13 -39.04
C THR A 31 -13.98 37.93 -38.11
N TRP A 32 -12.77 38.25 -38.57
CA TRP A 32 -11.55 38.18 -37.77
C TRP A 32 -11.60 39.13 -36.58
N LEU A 33 -12.09 40.37 -36.75
CA LEU A 33 -12.18 41.37 -35.67
C LEU A 33 -13.10 40.90 -34.53
N ASP A 34 -14.27 40.37 -34.84
CA ASP A 34 -15.23 39.87 -33.84
C ASP A 34 -14.67 38.67 -33.06
N GLU A 35 -14.05 37.72 -33.78
CA GLU A 35 -13.43 36.56 -33.15
C GLU A 35 -12.23 36.95 -32.29
N ARG A 36 -11.35 37.85 -32.77
CA ARG A 36 -10.21 38.36 -32.01
C ARG A 36 -10.67 39.11 -30.76
N ARG A 37 -11.75 39.88 -30.82
CA ARG A 37 -12.28 40.57 -29.64
C ARG A 37 -12.66 39.57 -28.56
N THR A 38 -13.44 38.56 -28.97
CA THR A 38 -13.89 37.50 -28.07
C THR A 38 -12.71 36.72 -27.49
N GLU A 39 -11.65 36.49 -28.25
CA GLU A 39 -10.43 35.85 -27.74
C GLU A 39 -9.64 36.74 -26.77
N LEU A 40 -9.48 38.03 -27.07
CA LEU A 40 -8.81 38.98 -26.18
C LEU A 40 -9.55 39.15 -24.85
N ASP A 41 -10.89 39.19 -24.86
CA ASP A 41 -11.69 39.25 -23.62
C ASP A 41 -11.47 37.99 -22.76
N ARG A 42 -11.33 36.80 -23.38
CA ARG A 42 -11.00 35.57 -22.64
C ARG A 42 -9.58 35.59 -22.09
N LEU A 43 -8.61 36.09 -22.85
CA LEU A 43 -7.22 36.19 -22.41
C LEU A 43 -7.03 37.21 -21.30
N ASP A 44 -7.76 38.34 -21.34
CA ASP A 44 -7.77 39.33 -20.27
C ASP A 44 -8.31 38.74 -18.96
N ALA A 45 -9.47 38.06 -19.02
CA ALA A 45 -10.01 37.36 -17.87
C ALA A 45 -9.05 36.29 -17.30
N ALA A 46 -8.36 35.54 -18.18
CA ALA A 46 -7.38 34.54 -17.78
C ALA A 46 -6.14 35.15 -17.12
N ALA A 47 -5.66 36.29 -17.63
CA ALA A 47 -4.51 36.98 -17.05
C ALA A 47 -4.82 37.63 -15.70
N GLN A 48 -6.03 38.17 -15.53
CA GLN A 48 -6.48 38.69 -14.23
C GLN A 48 -6.58 37.59 -13.16
N ALA A 49 -6.92 36.37 -13.57
CA ALA A 49 -6.97 35.20 -12.69
C ALA A 49 -5.60 34.53 -12.45
N ALA A 50 -4.55 34.93 -13.17
CA ALA A 50 -3.22 34.34 -13.04
C ALA A 50 -2.55 34.76 -11.72
N ALA A 51 -1.61 33.95 -11.24
CA ALA A 51 -0.88 34.23 -9.99
C ALA A 51 -0.01 35.50 -10.06
N THR A 52 0.44 35.90 -11.27
CA THR A 52 1.26 37.08 -11.51
C THR A 52 0.68 37.95 -12.64
N PRO A 53 -0.44 38.65 -12.40
CA PRO A 53 -1.15 39.41 -13.44
C PRO A 53 -0.26 40.45 -14.14
N ASP A 54 0.61 41.11 -13.38
CA ASP A 54 1.52 42.16 -13.86
C ASP A 54 2.44 41.71 -15.01
N VAL A 55 2.75 40.41 -15.09
CA VAL A 55 3.63 39.84 -16.11
C VAL A 55 2.97 39.82 -17.50
N TYR A 56 1.63 39.87 -17.56
CA TYR A 56 0.85 39.79 -18.80
C TYR A 56 0.23 41.13 -19.20
N THR A 57 0.11 42.07 -18.26
CA THR A 57 -0.57 43.36 -18.45
C THR A 57 -0.04 44.15 -19.64
N ALA A 58 1.28 44.26 -19.80
CA ALA A 58 1.87 45.04 -20.90
C ALA A 58 1.53 44.47 -22.30
N ASP A 59 1.64 43.15 -22.45
CA ASP A 59 1.35 42.45 -23.70
C ASP A 59 -0.15 42.48 -24.04
N LEU A 60 -1.02 42.36 -23.04
CA LEU A 60 -2.48 42.47 -23.19
C LEU A 60 -2.92 43.88 -23.60
N VAL A 61 -2.38 44.91 -22.94
CA VAL A 61 -2.66 46.32 -23.29
C VAL A 61 -2.22 46.61 -24.72
N LEU A 62 -1.05 46.10 -25.13
CA LEU A 62 -0.57 46.23 -26.51
C LEU A 62 -1.52 45.54 -27.50
N ALA A 63 -1.93 44.30 -27.24
CA ALA A 63 -2.82 43.54 -28.11
C ALA A 63 -4.21 44.18 -28.26
N LEU A 64 -4.79 44.68 -27.15
CA LEU A 64 -6.06 45.42 -27.15
C LEU A 64 -5.94 46.75 -27.90
N SER A 65 -4.83 47.47 -27.72
CA SER A 65 -4.58 48.73 -28.42
C SER A 65 -4.47 48.53 -29.93
N LEU A 66 -3.79 47.46 -30.38
CA LEU A 66 -3.69 47.11 -31.79
C LEU A 66 -5.05 46.71 -32.37
N TRP A 67 -5.80 45.87 -31.66
CA TRP A 67 -7.16 45.50 -32.07
C TRP A 67 -8.04 46.73 -32.25
N GLN A 68 -8.00 47.68 -31.31
CA GLN A 68 -8.75 48.92 -31.41
C GLN A 68 -8.33 49.77 -32.62
N ALA A 69 -7.03 49.88 -32.90
CA ALA A 69 -6.53 50.62 -34.07
C ALA A 69 -6.97 49.99 -35.40
N ILE A 70 -6.96 48.65 -35.50
CA ILE A 70 -7.45 47.91 -36.65
C ILE A 70 -8.96 48.13 -36.83
N ARG A 71 -9.74 48.07 -35.73
CA ARG A 71 -11.19 48.32 -35.76
C ARG A 71 -11.50 49.72 -36.26
N THR A 72 -10.84 50.74 -35.72
CA THR A 72 -11.00 52.13 -36.17
C THR A 72 -10.72 52.27 -37.67
N ARG A 73 -9.65 51.65 -38.18
CA ARG A 73 -9.33 51.69 -39.61
C ARG A 73 -10.36 50.94 -40.47
N ALA A 74 -10.91 49.83 -40.00
CA ALA A 74 -12.00 49.13 -40.68
C ALA A 74 -13.26 50.00 -40.76
N ASP A 75 -13.59 50.71 -39.68
CA ASP A 75 -14.71 51.65 -39.62
C ASP A 75 -14.49 52.87 -40.54
N GLU A 76 -13.24 53.31 -40.77
CA GLU A 76 -12.88 54.33 -41.76
C GLU A 76 -13.04 53.86 -43.22
N ILE A 77 -12.71 52.59 -43.50
CA ILE A 77 -12.83 52.00 -44.85
C ILE A 77 -14.30 51.80 -45.24
N ARG A 78 -15.16 51.45 -44.27
CA ARG A 78 -16.57 51.13 -44.49
C ARG A 78 -17.37 52.18 -45.28
N PRO A 79 -17.34 53.49 -44.97
CA PRO A 79 -18.03 54.50 -45.76
C PRO A 79 -17.45 54.69 -47.16
N VAL A 80 -16.14 54.45 -47.35
CA VAL A 80 -15.48 54.56 -48.67
C VAL A 80 -15.89 53.41 -49.60
N TRP A 81 -16.15 52.23 -49.03
CA TRP A 81 -16.59 51.06 -49.79
C TRP A 81 -18.00 51.20 -50.38
N ASP A 82 -18.85 52.05 -49.80
CA ASP A 82 -20.25 52.31 -50.20
C ASP A 82 -21.03 51.03 -50.58
N SER A 83 -20.96 50.00 -49.73
CA SER A 83 -21.63 48.70 -49.96
C SER A 83 -21.29 48.03 -51.31
N GLY A 84 -20.09 48.24 -51.83
CA GLY A 84 -19.61 47.66 -53.09
C GLY A 84 -19.84 48.51 -54.33
N ARG A 85 -20.32 49.75 -54.18
CA ARG A 85 -20.43 50.74 -55.28
C ARG A 85 -19.20 51.62 -55.45
N ALA A 86 -18.11 51.34 -54.72
CA ALA A 86 -16.86 52.06 -54.82
C ALA A 86 -16.31 52.03 -56.27
N ASP A 87 -16.15 53.22 -56.86
CA ASP A 87 -15.50 53.40 -58.15
C ASP A 87 -13.99 53.13 -58.07
N ALA A 88 -13.26 53.30 -59.18
CA ALA A 88 -11.82 53.05 -59.20
C ALA A 88 -11.04 53.95 -58.21
N VAL A 89 -11.45 55.21 -58.06
CA VAL A 89 -10.80 56.18 -57.18
C VAL A 89 -11.06 55.83 -55.71
N ALA A 90 -12.30 55.45 -55.37
CA ALA A 90 -12.65 54.98 -54.04
C ALA A 90 -11.90 53.68 -53.67
N ARG A 91 -11.75 52.73 -54.61
CA ARG A 91 -10.98 51.49 -54.38
C ARG A 91 -9.48 51.76 -54.22
N GLU A 92 -8.91 52.71 -54.95
CA GLU A 92 -7.54 53.16 -54.75
C GLU A 92 -7.36 53.80 -53.36
N LYS A 93 -8.31 54.65 -52.93
CA LYS A 93 -8.33 55.22 -51.58
C LYS A 93 -8.42 54.15 -50.49
N ILE A 94 -9.20 53.09 -50.69
CA ILE A 94 -9.24 51.96 -49.77
C ILE A 94 -7.90 51.22 -49.73
N SER A 95 -7.25 51.03 -50.88
CA SER A 95 -5.88 50.48 -50.91
C SER A 95 -4.91 51.31 -50.07
N GLN A 96 -4.98 52.65 -50.17
CA GLN A 96 -4.19 53.54 -49.32
C GLN A 96 -4.51 53.40 -47.83
N LEU A 97 -5.76 53.14 -47.45
CA LEU A 97 -6.14 52.91 -46.06
C LEU A 97 -5.66 51.55 -45.52
N VAL A 98 -5.67 50.51 -46.36
CA VAL A 98 -5.20 49.15 -46.02
C VAL A 98 -3.68 49.11 -45.89
N TRP A 99 -2.95 49.68 -46.84
CA TRP A 99 -1.49 49.64 -46.87
C TRP A 99 -0.83 50.84 -46.17
N GLY A 100 -1.60 51.88 -45.86
CA GLY A 100 -1.16 53.07 -45.15
C GLY A 100 -1.00 52.84 -43.66
N ARG A 101 -0.25 53.74 -43.03
CA ARG A 101 0.08 53.69 -41.60
C ARG A 101 -1.18 53.92 -40.76
N LEU A 102 -1.28 53.18 -39.66
CA LEU A 102 -2.29 53.41 -38.63
C LEU A 102 -1.88 54.61 -37.76
N ASP A 103 -2.85 55.43 -37.38
CA ASP A 103 -2.64 56.45 -36.36
C ASP A 103 -3.02 55.84 -35.01
N SER A 104 -2.04 55.31 -34.29
CA SER A 104 -2.22 54.97 -32.88
C SER A 104 -1.87 56.20 -32.07
N GLY A 105 -2.85 56.91 -31.50
CA GLY A 105 -2.67 58.09 -30.65
C GLY A 105 -1.79 57.91 -29.40
N SER A 106 -1.09 56.78 -29.26
CA SER A 106 -0.12 56.42 -28.23
C SER A 106 1.30 56.15 -28.77
N GLY A 107 1.61 56.48 -30.03
CA GLY A 107 2.97 56.48 -30.57
C GLY A 107 3.57 55.11 -30.94
N ALA A 108 2.79 54.02 -30.92
CA ALA A 108 3.32 52.66 -31.04
C ALA A 108 3.17 51.98 -32.42
N ALA A 109 2.24 52.39 -33.28
CA ALA A 109 2.01 51.72 -34.55
C ALA A 109 2.49 52.55 -35.74
N LEU A 110 3.78 52.43 -36.06
CA LEU A 110 4.34 52.85 -37.35
C LEU A 110 3.95 51.90 -38.51
N VAL A 111 3.02 50.97 -38.24
CA VAL A 111 2.69 49.82 -39.07
C VAL A 111 1.39 50.04 -39.86
N SER A 112 1.28 49.35 -40.99
CA SER A 112 0.07 49.29 -41.80
C SER A 112 -1.03 48.43 -41.16
N LEU A 113 -2.26 48.49 -41.69
CA LEU A 113 -3.35 47.61 -41.26
C LEU A 113 -2.95 46.12 -41.36
N VAL A 114 -2.31 45.75 -42.47
CA VAL A 114 -1.88 44.37 -42.75
C VAL A 114 -0.88 43.88 -41.71
N GLU A 115 0.09 44.71 -41.36
CA GLU A 115 1.10 44.39 -40.36
C GLU A 115 0.50 44.34 -38.95
N ALA A 116 -0.40 45.27 -38.62
CA ALA A 116 -1.08 45.30 -37.33
C ALA A 116 -1.93 44.04 -37.09
N VAL A 117 -2.66 43.57 -38.10
CA VAL A 117 -3.45 42.33 -38.04
C VAL A 117 -2.55 41.12 -37.76
N LYS A 118 -1.42 41.00 -38.48
CA LYS A 118 -0.45 39.91 -38.25
C LYS A 118 0.20 39.98 -36.88
N LEU A 119 0.56 41.18 -36.43
CA LEU A 119 1.22 41.39 -35.15
C LEU A 119 0.26 41.12 -33.97
N CYS A 120 -1.00 41.55 -34.09
CA CYS A 120 -2.05 41.23 -33.12
C CYS A 120 -2.25 39.71 -33.00
N ASP A 121 -2.31 38.98 -34.13
CA ASP A 121 -2.47 37.52 -34.11
C ASP A 121 -1.27 36.80 -33.46
N ALA A 122 -0.04 37.26 -33.75
CA ALA A 122 1.17 36.75 -33.12
C ALA A 122 1.20 36.97 -31.60
N LEU A 123 0.83 38.17 -31.13
CA LEU A 123 0.75 38.49 -29.70
C LEU A 123 -0.30 37.62 -28.99
N VAL A 124 -1.47 37.41 -29.61
CA VAL A 124 -2.52 36.53 -29.07
C VAL A 124 -2.01 35.08 -28.95
N VAL A 125 -1.30 34.56 -29.95
CA VAL A 125 -0.69 33.22 -29.89
C VAL A 125 0.35 33.12 -28.76
N GLN A 126 1.19 34.14 -28.59
CA GLN A 126 2.20 34.17 -27.54
C GLN A 126 1.57 34.26 -26.15
N LEU A 127 0.61 35.16 -25.94
CA LEU A 127 -0.14 35.31 -24.68
C LEU A 127 -0.82 34.00 -24.29
N ARG A 128 -1.51 33.36 -25.23
CA ARG A 128 -2.16 32.06 -25.03
C ARG A 128 -1.15 30.98 -24.61
N THR A 129 0.02 30.96 -25.24
CA THR A 129 1.08 30.00 -24.91
C THR A 129 1.60 30.26 -23.50
N ARG A 130 1.94 31.50 -23.15
CA ARG A 130 2.46 31.83 -21.82
C ARG A 130 1.44 31.58 -20.71
N LEU A 131 0.18 31.98 -20.91
CA LEU A 131 -0.91 31.73 -19.94
C LEU A 131 -1.22 30.24 -19.77
N SER A 132 -0.99 29.40 -20.79
CA SER A 132 -1.15 27.94 -20.66
C SER A 132 -0.08 27.26 -19.79
N PHE A 133 1.01 27.96 -19.47
CA PHE A 133 2.15 27.44 -18.70
C PHE A 133 2.26 28.07 -17.30
N ASP A 134 1.17 28.58 -16.70
CA ASP A 134 1.21 29.12 -15.33
C ASP A 134 1.81 28.08 -14.35
N PRO A 135 2.99 28.37 -13.76
CA PRO A 135 3.66 27.45 -12.82
C PRO A 135 2.81 27.10 -11.60
N HIS A 136 1.91 27.99 -11.16
CA HIS A 136 1.06 27.73 -10.00
C HIS A 136 -0.04 26.72 -10.33
N THR A 137 -0.68 26.83 -11.50
CA THR A 137 -1.65 25.82 -11.97
C THR A 137 -0.99 24.47 -12.20
N ALA A 138 0.24 24.46 -12.72
CA ALA A 138 1.01 23.22 -12.89
C ALA A 138 1.32 22.52 -11.55
N ASP A 139 1.68 23.29 -10.52
CA ASP A 139 1.90 22.77 -9.16
C ASP A 139 0.61 22.20 -8.55
N GLN A 140 -0.51 22.93 -8.61
CA GLN A 140 -1.80 22.46 -8.10
C GLN A 140 -2.24 21.15 -8.78
N VAL A 141 -2.07 21.03 -10.10
CA VAL A 141 -2.39 19.80 -10.83
C VAL A 141 -1.48 18.64 -10.39
N ALA A 142 -0.20 18.89 -10.12
CA ALA A 142 0.70 17.86 -9.61
C ALA A 142 0.29 17.39 -8.20
N ARG A 143 -0.06 18.32 -7.31
CA ARG A 143 -0.54 18.04 -5.95
C ARG A 143 -1.83 17.22 -5.94
N LEU A 144 -2.83 17.61 -6.75
CA LEU A 144 -4.09 16.85 -6.90
C LEU A 144 -3.84 15.41 -7.38
N ARG A 145 -2.89 15.20 -8.31
CA ARG A 145 -2.47 13.85 -8.73
C ARG A 145 -1.79 13.08 -7.60
N GLY A 146 -0.97 13.75 -6.78
CA GLY A 146 -0.32 13.16 -5.61
C GLY A 146 -1.35 12.62 -4.60
N VAL A 147 -2.34 13.44 -4.23
CA VAL A 147 -3.44 13.02 -3.33
C VAL A 147 -4.23 11.86 -3.92
N ARG A 148 -4.52 11.88 -5.23
CA ARG A 148 -5.21 10.77 -5.89
C ARG A 148 -4.43 9.46 -5.77
N ALA A 149 -3.12 9.50 -6.01
CA ALA A 149 -2.26 8.33 -5.89
C ALA A 149 -2.19 7.80 -4.45
N GLU A 150 -2.18 8.69 -3.46
CA GLU A 150 -2.21 8.33 -2.04
C GLU A 150 -3.53 7.70 -1.62
N LEU A 151 -4.66 8.24 -2.09
CA LEU A 151 -5.97 7.63 -1.85
C LEU A 151 -6.09 6.22 -2.44
N VAL A 152 -5.51 5.96 -3.61
CA VAL A 152 -5.45 4.59 -4.16
C VAL A 152 -4.68 3.65 -3.22
N ARG A 153 -3.55 4.09 -2.67
CA ARG A 153 -2.83 3.29 -1.65
C ARG A 153 -3.67 3.08 -0.38
N CYS A 154 -4.41 4.11 0.05
CA CYS A 154 -5.33 3.99 1.19
C CYS A 154 -6.43 2.94 0.95
N GLU A 155 -6.95 2.80 -0.27
CA GLU A 155 -7.92 1.73 -0.59
C GLU A 155 -7.31 0.34 -0.48
N ASP A 156 -6.12 0.16 -1.04
CA ASP A 156 -5.39 -1.10 -0.95
C ASP A 156 -5.13 -1.48 0.51
N LEU A 157 -4.74 -0.50 1.34
CA LEU A 157 -4.50 -0.69 2.77
C LEU A 157 -5.77 -0.95 3.57
N ALA A 158 -6.88 -0.29 3.21
CA ALA A 158 -8.19 -0.53 3.80
C ALA A 158 -8.59 -2.01 3.61
N GLY A 159 -8.23 -2.62 2.47
CA GLY A 159 -8.50 -4.03 2.23
C GLY A 159 -10.00 -4.30 2.39
N SER A 160 -10.41 -5.33 3.13
CA SER A 160 -11.83 -5.69 3.33
C SER A 160 -12.58 -4.89 4.43
N ASP A 161 -11.93 -3.94 5.08
CA ASP A 161 -12.48 -3.17 6.20
C ASP A 161 -13.51 -2.12 5.70
N ALA A 162 -14.79 -2.32 6.03
CA ALA A 162 -15.88 -1.49 5.54
C ALA A 162 -15.82 -0.04 6.06
N ASP A 163 -15.45 0.14 7.33
CA ASP A 163 -15.36 1.47 7.94
C ASP A 163 -14.18 2.24 7.36
N ALA A 164 -13.03 1.58 7.19
CA ALA A 164 -11.87 2.15 6.53
C ALA A 164 -12.19 2.57 5.09
N ARG A 165 -12.85 1.70 4.31
CA ARG A 165 -13.28 2.02 2.95
C ARG A 165 -14.24 3.22 2.91
N GLY A 166 -15.21 3.29 3.82
CA GLY A 166 -16.14 4.42 3.89
C GLY A 166 -15.43 5.75 4.14
N ARG A 167 -14.39 5.76 4.98
CA ARG A 167 -13.55 6.95 5.23
C ARG A 167 -12.75 7.35 3.99
N VAL A 168 -12.10 6.39 3.33
CA VAL A 168 -11.33 6.66 2.10
C VAL A 168 -12.24 7.19 0.99
N GLU A 169 -13.45 6.64 0.85
CA GLU A 169 -14.43 7.11 -0.13
C GLU A 169 -14.93 8.54 0.16
N THR A 170 -15.07 8.89 1.44
CA THR A 170 -15.41 10.27 1.84
C THR A 170 -14.29 11.25 1.44
N LEU A 171 -13.03 10.87 1.66
CA LEU A 171 -11.87 11.68 1.25
C LEU A 171 -11.77 11.79 -0.27
N ARG A 172 -12.09 10.72 -1.01
CA ARG A 172 -12.19 10.75 -2.48
C ARG A 172 -13.27 11.70 -2.97
N GLY A 173 -14.46 11.65 -2.40
CA GLY A 173 -15.54 12.58 -2.76
C GLY A 173 -15.13 14.04 -2.56
N ARG A 174 -14.36 14.33 -1.50
CA ARG A 174 -13.77 15.67 -1.29
C ARG A 174 -12.73 16.02 -2.36
N LEU A 175 -11.83 15.10 -2.72
CA LEU A 175 -10.87 15.31 -3.80
C LEU A 175 -11.59 15.64 -5.12
N ASP A 176 -12.61 14.86 -5.49
CA ASP A 176 -13.34 15.05 -6.74
C ASP A 176 -14.08 16.40 -6.77
N HIS A 177 -14.60 16.84 -5.61
CA HIS A 177 -15.17 18.17 -5.47
C HIS A 177 -14.13 19.28 -5.70
N LEU A 178 -12.94 19.17 -5.10
CA LEU A 178 -11.85 20.13 -5.29
C LEU A 178 -11.35 20.15 -6.73
N VAL A 179 -11.22 18.99 -7.38
CA VAL A 179 -10.87 18.89 -8.80
C VAL A 179 -11.90 19.62 -9.66
N ALA A 180 -13.20 19.46 -9.38
CA ALA A 180 -14.25 20.14 -10.11
C ALA A 180 -14.24 21.66 -9.87
N GLN A 181 -13.94 22.13 -8.65
CA GLN A 181 -13.78 23.55 -8.32
C GLN A 181 -12.57 24.18 -9.03
N ALA A 182 -11.41 23.51 -8.98
CA ALA A 182 -10.20 23.95 -9.65
C ALA A 182 -10.41 24.05 -11.18
N ALA A 183 -11.12 23.10 -11.78
CA ALA A 183 -11.46 23.13 -13.20
C ALA A 183 -12.35 24.33 -13.61
N ARG A 184 -13.06 24.95 -12.64
CA ARG A 184 -13.84 26.18 -12.84
C ARG A 184 -13.04 27.45 -12.51
N GLY A 185 -11.76 27.33 -12.16
CA GLY A 185 -10.89 28.46 -11.83
C GLY A 185 -10.99 28.95 -10.38
N ALA A 186 -11.57 28.16 -9.46
CA ALA A 186 -11.57 28.52 -8.04
C ALA A 186 -10.20 28.23 -7.40
N ASP A 187 -9.76 29.09 -6.47
CA ASP A 187 -8.59 28.79 -5.62
C ASP A 187 -8.93 27.70 -4.60
N VAL A 188 -8.23 26.57 -4.72
CA VAL A 188 -8.39 25.39 -3.85
C VAL A 188 -7.17 25.14 -2.97
N SER A 189 -6.20 26.06 -2.92
CA SER A 189 -4.88 25.84 -2.29
C SER A 189 -4.98 25.47 -0.80
N GLY A 190 -5.84 26.17 -0.06
CA GLY A 190 -6.09 25.90 1.37
C GLY A 190 -6.80 24.56 1.60
N PRO A 191 -8.01 24.36 1.03
CA PRO A 191 -8.73 23.09 1.15
C PRO A 191 -7.94 21.87 0.66
N LEU A 192 -7.09 22.03 -0.37
CA LEU A 192 -6.19 20.99 -0.84
C LEU A 192 -5.12 20.63 0.19
N ALA A 193 -4.50 21.62 0.84
CA ALA A 193 -3.51 21.39 1.90
C ALA A 193 -4.10 20.68 3.13
N GLU A 194 -5.34 21.01 3.48
CA GLU A 194 -6.09 20.31 4.54
C GLU A 194 -6.35 18.85 4.14
N LEU A 195 -6.82 18.62 2.91
CA LEU A 195 -7.07 17.27 2.40
C LEU A 195 -5.78 16.43 2.34
N GLU A 196 -4.67 16.99 1.89
CA GLU A 196 -3.35 16.34 1.91
C GLU A 196 -2.97 15.87 3.32
N THR A 197 -3.17 16.74 4.32
CA THR A 197 -2.87 16.41 5.72
C THR A 197 -3.76 15.29 6.26
N GLU A 198 -5.05 15.34 5.95
CA GLU A 198 -6.01 14.32 6.36
C GLU A 198 -5.74 12.97 5.68
N VAL A 199 -5.46 12.97 4.38
CA VAL A 199 -5.12 11.75 3.62
C VAL A 199 -3.82 11.14 4.15
N ALA A 200 -2.80 11.94 4.42
CA ALA A 200 -1.54 11.46 4.99
C ALA A 200 -1.70 10.87 6.40
N ARG A 201 -2.61 11.43 7.21
CA ARG A 201 -2.94 10.83 8.51
C ARG A 201 -3.69 9.50 8.32
N ALA A 202 -4.68 9.47 7.44
CA ALA A 202 -5.44 8.26 7.15
C ALA A 202 -4.53 7.13 6.61
N GLU A 203 -3.59 7.43 5.70
CA GLU A 203 -2.64 6.45 5.18
C GLU A 203 -1.82 5.83 6.31
N ARG A 204 -1.24 6.66 7.18
CA ARG A 204 -0.43 6.17 8.33
C ARG A 204 -1.23 5.27 9.25
N ASP A 205 -2.45 5.66 9.60
CA ASP A 205 -3.33 4.87 10.46
C ASP A 205 -3.70 3.54 9.81
N LEU A 206 -3.97 3.54 8.49
CA LEU A 206 -4.27 2.34 7.73
C LEU A 206 -3.07 1.40 7.59
N ILE A 207 -1.85 1.92 7.47
CA ILE A 207 -0.61 1.11 7.50
C ILE A 207 -0.51 0.35 8.81
N VAL A 208 -0.71 1.04 9.95
CA VAL A 208 -0.65 0.43 11.28
C VAL A 208 -1.75 -0.62 11.45
N ALA A 209 -3.00 -0.30 11.11
CA ALA A 209 -4.12 -1.23 11.20
C ALA A 209 -3.92 -2.47 10.32
N SER A 210 -3.41 -2.27 9.09
CA SER A 210 -3.10 -3.35 8.14
C SER A 210 -1.99 -4.27 8.68
N ALA A 211 -0.95 -3.70 9.32
CA ALA A 211 0.10 -4.47 9.98
C ALA A 211 -0.43 -5.28 11.17
N GLN A 212 -1.23 -4.66 12.04
CA GLN A 212 -1.87 -5.33 13.18
C GLN A 212 -2.78 -6.49 12.75
N ARG A 213 -3.59 -6.30 11.69
CA ARG A 213 -4.41 -7.38 11.11
C ARG A 213 -3.57 -8.53 10.55
N ARG A 214 -2.41 -8.24 9.95
CA ARG A 214 -1.49 -9.29 9.46
C ARG A 214 -0.85 -10.05 10.60
N GLU A 215 -0.45 -9.37 11.66
CA GLU A 215 0.11 -9.99 12.86
C GLU A 215 -0.92 -10.90 13.54
N LEU A 216 -2.12 -10.38 13.81
CA LEU A 216 -3.22 -11.15 14.41
C LEU A 216 -3.53 -12.44 13.63
N ARG A 217 -3.60 -12.36 12.30
CA ARG A 217 -3.82 -13.54 11.45
C ARG A 217 -2.69 -14.57 11.56
N ARG A 218 -1.43 -14.13 11.64
CA ARG A 218 -0.27 -15.02 11.80
C ARG A 218 -0.29 -15.69 13.17
N ASP A 219 -0.54 -14.93 14.24
CA ASP A 219 -0.62 -15.44 15.60
C ASP A 219 -1.77 -16.44 15.76
N ARG A 220 -2.91 -16.14 15.14
CA ARG A 220 -4.06 -17.06 15.08
C ARG A 220 -3.69 -18.36 14.38
N ALA A 221 -3.13 -18.30 13.17
CA ALA A 221 -2.73 -19.49 12.42
C ALA A 221 -1.72 -20.35 13.20
N ARG A 222 -0.73 -19.72 13.83
CA ARG A 222 0.24 -20.41 14.69
C ARG A 222 -0.43 -21.08 15.89
N THR A 223 -1.40 -20.42 16.51
CA THR A 223 -2.14 -20.95 17.66
C THR A 223 -3.03 -22.13 17.24
N GLU A 224 -3.65 -22.07 16.07
CA GLU A 224 -4.43 -23.17 15.48
C GLU A 224 -3.53 -24.38 15.17
N GLU A 225 -2.35 -24.16 14.58
CA GLU A 225 -1.37 -25.21 14.32
C GLU A 225 -0.90 -25.88 15.62
N GLN A 226 -0.56 -25.09 16.64
CA GLN A 226 -0.16 -25.61 17.96
C GLN A 226 -1.27 -26.44 18.61
N ARG A 227 -2.52 -25.97 18.52
CA ARG A 227 -3.68 -26.70 19.03
C ARG A 227 -3.84 -28.03 18.31
N ALA A 228 -3.81 -28.04 16.98
CA ALA A 228 -3.93 -29.25 16.18
C ALA A 228 -2.80 -30.25 16.49
N ALA A 229 -1.57 -29.77 16.69
CA ALA A 229 -0.43 -30.61 17.05
C ALA A 229 -0.61 -31.28 18.42
N LEU A 230 -1.16 -30.57 19.41
CA LEU A 230 -1.47 -31.14 20.72
C LEU A 230 -2.64 -32.15 20.65
N GLU A 231 -3.69 -31.83 19.89
CA GLU A 231 -4.81 -32.76 19.65
C GLU A 231 -4.33 -34.06 18.99
N ALA A 232 -3.42 -33.97 18.02
CA ALA A 232 -2.84 -35.14 17.35
C ALA A 232 -1.97 -36.02 18.27
N ARG A 233 -1.36 -35.44 19.32
CA ARG A 233 -0.57 -36.19 20.32
C ARG A 233 -1.43 -36.91 21.36
N GLU A 234 -2.68 -36.48 21.54
CA GLU A 234 -3.57 -36.97 22.59
C GLU A 234 -3.80 -38.51 22.56
N PRO A 235 -4.01 -39.16 21.40
CA PRO A 235 -4.18 -40.62 21.34
C PRO A 235 -2.93 -41.39 21.79
N ALA A 236 -1.74 -40.96 21.36
CA ALA A 236 -0.47 -41.58 21.74
C ALA A 236 -0.22 -41.45 23.25
N LEU A 237 -0.54 -40.29 23.83
CA LEU A 237 -0.43 -40.07 25.27
C LEU A 237 -1.40 -40.98 26.04
N ARG A 238 -2.64 -41.15 25.57
CA ARG A 238 -3.61 -42.08 26.19
C ARG A 238 -3.10 -43.52 26.15
N GLU A 239 -2.51 -43.95 25.04
CA GLU A 239 -1.94 -45.30 24.92
C GLU A 239 -0.75 -45.50 25.86
N LEU A 240 0.14 -44.50 26.00
CA LEU A 240 1.22 -44.52 26.98
C LEU A 240 0.70 -44.69 28.41
N VAL A 241 -0.34 -43.92 28.77
CA VAL A 241 -0.97 -44.01 30.10
C VAL A 241 -1.60 -45.39 30.31
N ALA A 242 -2.33 -45.91 29.33
CA ALA A 242 -2.93 -47.23 29.40
C ALA A 242 -1.88 -48.34 29.56
N ARG A 243 -0.79 -48.26 28.79
CA ARG A 243 0.37 -49.15 28.88
C ARG A 243 1.01 -49.10 30.26
N CYS A 244 1.30 -47.91 30.79
CA CYS A 244 1.91 -47.77 32.11
C CYS A 244 1.01 -48.35 33.21
N ARG A 245 -0.31 -48.11 33.14
CA ARG A 245 -1.27 -48.66 34.13
C ARG A 245 -1.36 -50.18 34.09
N ARG A 246 -1.14 -50.79 32.92
CA ARG A 246 -1.10 -52.24 32.76
C ARG A 246 0.21 -52.84 33.27
N GLU A 247 1.33 -52.18 33.01
CA GLU A 247 2.67 -52.73 33.26
C GLU A 247 3.26 -52.41 34.64
N ILE A 248 2.78 -51.38 35.33
CA ILE A 248 3.35 -50.88 36.59
C ILE A 248 2.32 -51.01 37.71
N ALA A 249 2.69 -51.61 38.84
CA ALA A 249 1.80 -51.86 39.98
C ALA A 249 1.30 -50.56 40.63
N HIS A 250 2.17 -49.55 40.70
CA HIS A 250 1.90 -48.24 41.29
C HIS A 250 2.09 -47.12 40.25
N PRO A 251 1.23 -47.02 39.23
CA PRO A 251 1.39 -46.03 38.18
C PRO A 251 1.06 -44.61 38.70
N PRO A 252 1.57 -43.55 38.04
CA PRO A 252 1.14 -42.19 38.32
C PRO A 252 -0.38 -42.02 38.20
N ARG A 253 -0.95 -41.06 38.94
CA ARG A 253 -2.40 -40.79 38.98
C ARG A 253 -2.79 -39.48 38.28
N LEU A 254 -1.96 -39.01 37.34
CA LEU A 254 -2.24 -37.78 36.59
C LEU A 254 -3.31 -38.04 35.52
N ALA A 255 -4.18 -37.06 35.31
CA ALA A 255 -5.16 -37.06 34.22
C ALA A 255 -4.50 -36.67 32.89
N VAL A 256 -5.02 -37.20 31.78
CA VAL A 256 -4.60 -36.78 30.43
C VAL A 256 -5.33 -35.47 30.08
N PRO A 257 -4.62 -34.38 29.76
CA PRO A 257 -5.24 -33.13 29.33
C PRO A 257 -6.05 -33.34 28.04
N ASP A 258 -7.21 -32.68 27.97
CA ASP A 258 -8.13 -32.72 26.83
C ASP A 258 -8.11 -31.35 26.16
N VAL A 259 -7.48 -31.28 24.98
CA VAL A 259 -7.26 -30.02 24.27
C VAL A 259 -8.57 -29.47 23.69
N SER A 260 -9.51 -30.36 23.36
CA SER A 260 -10.80 -30.00 22.76
C SER A 260 -11.66 -29.11 23.69
N ARG A 261 -11.45 -29.23 25.02
CA ARG A 261 -12.14 -28.41 26.03
C ARG A 261 -11.76 -26.93 26.02
N LEU A 262 -10.67 -26.55 25.36
CA LEU A 262 -10.29 -25.14 25.22
C LEU A 262 -11.22 -24.37 24.27
N GLY A 263 -11.98 -25.08 23.42
CA GLY A 263 -12.86 -24.48 22.43
C GLY A 263 -12.14 -23.99 21.16
N PRO A 264 -12.84 -23.26 20.28
CA PRO A 264 -12.24 -22.71 19.07
C PRO A 264 -11.27 -21.56 19.36
N VAL A 265 -10.34 -21.32 18.43
CA VAL A 265 -9.40 -20.19 18.53
C VAL A 265 -10.16 -18.87 18.30
N PRO A 266 -10.08 -17.89 19.22
CA PRO A 266 -10.80 -16.61 19.11
C PRO A 266 -10.27 -15.70 17.99
N ASP A 267 -11.12 -14.76 17.55
CA ASP A 267 -10.81 -13.78 16.51
C ASP A 267 -10.18 -12.48 17.04
N SER A 268 -10.42 -12.13 18.32
CA SER A 268 -9.91 -10.88 18.89
C SER A 268 -8.51 -11.05 19.47
N ARG A 269 -7.68 -9.99 19.41
CA ARG A 269 -6.29 -10.05 19.92
C ARG A 269 -6.23 -10.38 21.40
N PHE A 270 -7.04 -9.71 22.21
CA PHE A 270 -7.05 -9.91 23.66
C PHE A 270 -7.43 -11.35 24.04
N GLU A 271 -8.48 -11.90 23.41
CA GLU A 271 -8.90 -13.27 23.67
C GLU A 271 -7.91 -14.29 23.11
N LEU A 272 -7.27 -14.01 21.97
CA LEU A 272 -6.24 -14.85 21.38
C LEU A 272 -5.02 -14.96 22.31
N ASP A 273 -4.54 -13.85 22.87
CA ASP A 273 -3.41 -13.85 23.80
C ASP A 273 -3.74 -14.68 25.05
N ALA A 274 -4.94 -14.50 25.62
CA ALA A 274 -5.41 -15.29 26.76
C ALA A 274 -5.57 -16.78 26.39
N TYR A 275 -6.06 -17.08 25.19
CA TYR A 275 -6.20 -18.44 24.68
C TYR A 275 -4.82 -19.11 24.51
N ALA A 276 -3.87 -18.43 23.88
CA ALA A 276 -2.51 -18.92 23.66
C ALA A 276 -1.80 -19.22 25.00
N ALA A 277 -1.98 -18.38 26.02
CA ALA A 277 -1.45 -18.64 27.37
C ALA A 277 -2.05 -19.91 28.01
N ARG A 278 -3.37 -20.14 27.85
CA ARG A 278 -4.01 -21.39 28.30
C ARG A 278 -3.49 -22.59 27.52
N LEU A 279 -3.35 -22.48 26.19
CA LEU A 279 -2.82 -23.54 25.34
C LEU A 279 -1.38 -23.92 25.72
N ALA A 280 -0.52 -22.93 25.98
CA ALA A 280 0.84 -23.16 26.47
C ALA A 280 0.87 -23.87 27.84
N THR A 281 -0.13 -23.60 28.69
CA THR A 281 -0.27 -24.31 29.97
C THR A 281 -0.69 -25.77 29.77
N VAL A 282 -1.59 -26.04 28.82
CA VAL A 282 -1.95 -27.41 28.43
C VAL A 282 -0.76 -28.14 27.81
N ALA A 283 0.03 -27.50 26.97
CA ALA A 283 1.25 -28.08 26.40
C ALA A 283 2.23 -28.55 27.49
N ARG A 284 2.52 -27.70 28.48
CA ARG A 284 3.35 -28.08 29.64
C ARG A 284 2.75 -29.21 30.46
N ALA A 285 1.43 -29.24 30.62
CA ALA A 285 0.74 -30.32 31.31
C ALA A 285 0.87 -31.65 30.54
N VAL A 286 0.76 -31.63 29.20
CA VAL A 286 0.98 -32.80 28.33
C VAL A 286 2.39 -33.37 28.51
N GLU A 287 3.42 -32.51 28.47
CA GLU A 287 4.82 -32.91 28.70
C GLU A 287 5.01 -33.52 30.10
N THR A 288 4.45 -32.88 31.13
CA THR A 288 4.52 -33.37 32.52
C THR A 288 3.89 -34.75 32.66
N VAL A 289 2.75 -34.99 32.01
CA VAL A 289 2.07 -36.29 32.03
C VAL A 289 2.88 -37.33 31.28
N GLU A 290 3.39 -37.00 30.08
CA GLU A 290 4.22 -37.91 29.29
C GLU A 290 5.46 -38.36 30.06
N ASP A 291 6.18 -37.43 30.69
CA ASP A 291 7.36 -37.73 31.50
C ASP A 291 7.01 -38.59 32.72
N ALA A 292 5.95 -38.24 33.44
CA ALA A 292 5.53 -38.96 34.64
C ALA A 292 5.23 -40.43 34.35
N TYR A 293 4.51 -40.73 33.24
CA TYR A 293 4.15 -42.10 32.87
C TYR A 293 5.28 -42.85 32.13
N THR A 294 6.17 -42.14 31.44
CA THR A 294 7.34 -42.77 30.80
C THR A 294 8.41 -43.19 31.81
N ARG A 295 8.62 -42.40 32.87
CA ARG A 295 9.66 -42.65 33.88
C ARG A 295 9.63 -44.06 34.50
N PRO A 296 8.50 -44.58 35.04
CA PRO A 296 8.48 -45.93 35.63
C PRO A 296 8.68 -47.05 34.59
N LEU A 297 8.19 -46.86 33.36
CA LEU A 297 8.42 -47.81 32.26
C LEU A 297 9.91 -47.88 31.88
N ARG A 298 10.59 -46.73 31.78
CA ARG A 298 12.05 -46.66 31.57
C ARG A 298 12.81 -47.31 32.72
N ALA A 299 12.44 -47.00 33.97
CA ALA A 299 13.07 -47.60 35.14
C ALA A 299 12.95 -49.14 35.15
N ARG A 300 11.78 -49.69 34.77
CA ARG A 300 11.62 -51.14 34.60
C ARG A 300 12.55 -51.71 33.53
N ALA A 301 12.66 -51.05 32.37
CA ALA A 301 13.55 -51.49 31.29
C ALA A 301 15.03 -51.44 31.70
N GLU A 302 15.45 -50.39 32.43
CA GLU A 302 16.80 -50.26 32.97
C GLU A 302 17.13 -51.36 33.99
N LEU A 303 16.17 -51.75 34.84
CA LEU A 303 16.33 -52.86 35.77
C LEU A 303 16.50 -54.19 35.06
N ARG A 304 15.74 -54.46 33.98
CA ARG A 304 15.93 -55.65 33.13
C ARG A 304 17.33 -55.74 32.58
N TYR A 305 17.78 -54.67 31.94
CA TYR A 305 19.12 -54.61 31.36
C TYR A 305 20.22 -54.74 32.43
N SER A 306 20.03 -54.12 33.59
CA SER A 306 20.96 -54.23 34.72
C SER A 306 21.05 -55.65 35.26
N LEU A 307 19.91 -56.35 35.39
CA LEU A 307 19.86 -57.73 35.83
C LEU A 307 20.60 -58.67 34.87
N GLU A 308 20.36 -58.54 33.56
CA GLU A 308 21.05 -59.32 32.52
C GLU A 308 22.58 -59.12 32.59
N ARG A 309 23.03 -57.87 32.75
CA ARG A 309 24.45 -57.55 32.91
C ARG A 309 25.05 -58.14 34.19
N LEU A 310 24.32 -58.08 35.31
CA LEU A 310 24.78 -58.66 36.58
C LEU A 310 24.84 -60.19 36.50
N ALA A 311 23.92 -60.83 35.77
CA ALA A 311 23.96 -62.26 35.52
C ALA A 311 25.20 -62.67 34.72
N ALA A 312 25.52 -61.93 33.66
CA ALA A 312 26.75 -62.14 32.90
C ALA A 312 28.01 -61.93 33.75
N LYS A 313 28.02 -60.92 34.66
CA LYS A 313 29.12 -60.73 35.61
C LYS A 313 29.26 -61.95 36.54
N ALA A 314 28.15 -62.42 37.11
CA ALA A 314 28.12 -63.58 38.00
C ALA A 314 28.66 -64.85 37.33
N GLU A 315 28.38 -65.02 36.04
CA GLU A 315 28.93 -66.10 35.22
C GLU A 315 30.45 -65.97 35.10
N SER A 316 30.94 -64.78 34.74
CA SER A 316 32.37 -64.53 34.51
C SER A 316 33.26 -64.70 35.74
N ASN A 317 32.73 -64.42 36.94
CA ASN A 317 33.48 -64.54 38.20
C ASN A 317 33.11 -65.82 39.00
N GLY A 318 32.37 -66.75 38.37
CA GLY A 318 32.01 -68.06 38.94
C GLY A 318 30.96 -68.02 40.07
N ARG A 319 30.40 -66.84 40.37
CA ARG A 319 29.36 -66.68 41.40
C ARG A 319 28.03 -67.32 41.02
N SER A 320 27.75 -67.50 39.73
CA SER A 320 26.47 -68.07 39.24
C SER A 320 26.19 -69.50 39.75
N ALA A 321 27.23 -70.25 40.14
CA ALA A 321 27.10 -71.58 40.74
C ALA A 321 26.65 -71.58 42.22
N SER A 322 26.64 -70.44 42.90
CA SER A 322 26.17 -70.35 44.29
C SER A 322 24.65 -70.47 44.40
N PRO A 323 24.09 -71.31 45.29
CA PRO A 323 22.65 -71.39 45.53
C PRO A 323 22.01 -70.04 45.88
N THR A 324 22.68 -69.22 46.68
CA THR A 324 22.20 -67.90 47.09
C THR A 324 22.13 -66.93 45.90
N VAL A 325 23.13 -66.96 45.01
CA VAL A 325 23.17 -66.11 43.81
C VAL A 325 22.08 -66.53 42.83
N ARG A 326 21.83 -67.84 42.67
CA ARG A 326 20.72 -68.34 41.84
C ARG A 326 19.35 -67.91 42.37
N SER A 327 19.12 -68.03 43.69
CA SER A 327 17.87 -67.58 44.31
C SER A 327 17.66 -66.09 44.12
N GLY A 328 18.69 -65.27 44.41
CA GLY A 328 18.62 -63.83 44.23
C GLY A 328 18.38 -63.40 42.78
N HIS A 329 18.96 -64.12 41.80
CA HIS A 329 18.68 -63.88 40.39
C HIS A 329 17.23 -64.22 40.02
N ALA A 330 16.72 -65.37 40.47
CA ALA A 330 15.34 -65.78 40.21
C ALA A 330 14.33 -64.80 40.79
N GLU A 331 14.49 -64.41 42.06
CA GLU A 331 13.62 -63.43 42.72
C GLU A 331 13.65 -62.06 42.03
N ALA A 332 14.84 -61.56 41.68
CA ALA A 332 14.98 -60.30 40.96
C ALA A 332 14.36 -60.37 39.56
N ARG A 333 14.53 -61.50 38.86
CA ARG A 333 13.93 -61.74 37.54
C ARG A 333 12.42 -61.73 37.62
N ASP A 334 11.85 -62.53 38.53
CA ASP A 334 10.40 -62.64 38.70
C ASP A 334 9.78 -61.28 39.02
N ALA A 335 10.41 -60.48 39.89
CA ALA A 335 9.94 -59.14 40.25
C ALA A 335 9.97 -58.14 39.07
N VAL A 336 10.98 -58.21 38.22
CA VAL A 336 11.13 -57.31 37.06
C VAL A 336 10.22 -57.74 35.89
N GLU A 337 10.05 -59.05 35.67
CA GLU A 337 9.23 -59.62 34.60
C GLU A 337 7.73 -59.60 34.94
N ALA A 338 7.35 -59.50 36.22
CA ALA A 338 5.96 -59.39 36.67
C ALA A 338 5.16 -58.29 35.93
N VAL A 339 3.89 -58.57 35.65
CA VAL A 339 2.94 -57.61 35.07
C VAL A 339 1.64 -57.66 35.88
N PRO A 340 1.33 -56.64 36.69
CA PRO A 340 2.07 -55.38 36.87
C PRO A 340 3.37 -55.51 37.69
N CYS A 341 4.41 -54.75 37.34
CA CYS A 341 5.70 -54.71 38.05
C CYS A 341 5.69 -53.68 39.18
N ASP A 342 6.06 -54.08 40.39
CA ASP A 342 6.44 -53.15 41.46
C ASP A 342 7.90 -52.73 41.29
N VAL A 343 8.11 -51.58 40.66
CA VAL A 343 9.45 -51.06 40.33
C VAL A 343 10.30 -50.82 41.59
N THR A 344 9.68 -50.50 42.73
CA THR A 344 10.42 -50.27 43.99
C THR A 344 10.96 -51.57 44.54
N LEU A 345 10.11 -52.61 44.61
CA LEU A 345 10.53 -53.94 45.03
C LEU A 345 11.55 -54.55 44.06
N ALA A 346 11.29 -54.46 42.75
CA ALA A 346 12.19 -54.94 41.73
C ALA A 346 13.58 -54.29 41.82
N ARG A 347 13.66 -52.99 42.09
CA ARG A 347 14.92 -52.28 42.31
C ARG A 347 15.69 -52.84 43.51
N PHE A 348 15.02 -53.00 44.63
CA PHE A 348 15.64 -53.57 45.84
C PHE A 348 16.19 -54.97 45.60
N LEU A 349 15.48 -55.83 44.87
CA LEU A 349 15.94 -57.18 44.54
C LEU A 349 17.12 -57.18 43.56
N VAL A 350 17.13 -56.29 42.58
CA VAL A 350 18.28 -56.10 41.66
C VAL A 350 19.51 -55.58 42.41
N GLU A 351 19.35 -54.64 43.34
CA GLU A 351 20.44 -54.13 44.19
C GLU A 351 21.01 -55.22 45.13
N GLN A 352 20.15 -56.05 45.71
CA GLN A 352 20.59 -57.23 46.46
C GLN A 352 21.36 -58.21 45.58
N TYR A 353 20.87 -58.48 44.36
CA TYR A 353 21.59 -59.33 43.42
C TYR A 353 22.94 -58.73 43.02
N GLN A 354 23.02 -57.42 42.84
CA GLN A 354 24.29 -56.72 42.62
C GLN A 354 25.27 -56.94 43.77
N PHE A 355 24.80 -56.97 45.02
CA PHE A 355 25.65 -57.28 46.16
C PHE A 355 26.15 -58.74 46.12
N LEU A 356 25.29 -59.69 45.80
CA LEU A 356 25.62 -61.13 45.72
C LEU A 356 26.62 -61.45 44.59
N THR A 357 26.63 -60.64 43.52
CA THR A 357 27.50 -60.82 42.35
C THR A 357 28.85 -60.11 42.45
N ARG A 358 29.16 -59.48 43.60
CA ARG A 358 30.46 -58.86 43.86
C ARG A 358 31.59 -59.89 43.81
N ASP A 359 32.74 -59.42 43.38
CA ASP A 359 33.95 -60.25 43.33
C ASP A 359 34.30 -60.71 44.76
N LEU A 360 34.78 -61.94 44.90
CA LEU A 360 35.28 -62.40 46.19
C LEU A 360 36.48 -61.54 46.57
N PRO A 361 36.66 -61.17 47.86
CA PRO A 361 37.90 -60.55 48.28
C PRO A 361 39.05 -61.48 47.88
N THR A 362 39.96 -60.98 47.05
CA THR A 362 41.23 -61.63 46.81
C THR A 362 41.90 -61.78 48.18
N PRO A 363 42.34 -62.99 48.58
CA PRO A 363 43.05 -63.13 49.84
C PRO A 363 44.27 -62.20 49.80
N GLU A 364 44.33 -61.23 50.72
CA GLU A 364 45.54 -60.45 50.97
C GLU A 364 46.65 -61.47 51.29
N GLY A 365 47.55 -61.69 50.32
CA GLY A 365 48.66 -62.64 50.47
C GLY A 365 48.90 -63.62 49.32
N ALA A 366 48.23 -63.53 48.18
CA ALA A 366 48.65 -64.26 46.97
C ALA A 366 49.49 -63.37 46.04
N SER A 367 50.59 -62.82 46.58
CA SER A 367 51.71 -62.35 45.76
C SER A 367 52.68 -63.52 45.61
N SER A 368 52.68 -64.17 44.44
CA SER A 368 53.85 -64.76 43.74
C SER A 368 53.37 -65.50 42.49
#